data_AF-A0A1V3P0R0-F1
#
_entry.id   AF-A0A1V3P0R0-F1
#
_cell.length_a   1.000
_cell.length_b   1.000
_cell.length_c   1.000
_cell.angle_alpha   90.00
_cell.angle_beta   90.00
_cell.angle_gamma   90.00
#
_symmetry.space_group_name_H-M   'P 1'
#
loop_
_entity.id
_entity.type
_entity.pdbx_description
1 polymer ?
#
loop_
_entity_poly.entity_id
_entity_poly.type
_entity_poly.pdbx_seq_one_letter_code
_entity_poly.pdbx_strand_id
1 'polypeptide(L)'
;MFRSLSLLARRHTMVLVSVLSLMVLVGGVFWYNHATTEASVVDAGTAPAGASTASGSDAQSGSQILLGLARDAIHDGRLVAPAGSNAYEFYLSVLQLEPQNRTAQEALRESFPRASEEIERTINQNDLDEARREIDLLREFDSNNFTLALLGGKLSAARNIETKRHEAEAERIQQTNTGHSAGM
;
A
#
# COMPACT_ATOMS: atom_id res chain seq x y z
N MET A 1 3.75 49.18 -0.07
CA MET A 1 4.79 48.53 0.77
C MET A 1 4.15 47.34 1.45
N PHE A 2 4.56 46.13 1.08
CA PHE A 2 4.08 44.86 1.62
C PHE A 2 4.74 44.51 2.95
N ARG A 3 3.97 43.91 3.89
CA ARG A 3 4.34 42.80 4.80
C ARG A 3 3.22 42.64 5.85
N SER A 4 2.28 41.73 5.61
CA SER A 4 2.26 40.32 6.07
C SER A 4 1.62 40.17 7.46
N LEU A 5 0.31 39.92 7.44
CA LEU A 5 -0.46 39.33 8.54
C LEU A 5 -0.32 37.81 8.49
N SER A 6 0.25 37.18 9.52
CA SER A 6 0.12 35.72 9.70
C SER A 6 0.66 35.23 11.05
N LEU A 7 -0.10 35.39 12.15
CA LEU A 7 0.19 34.67 13.39
C LEU A 7 -1.09 34.22 14.13
N LEU A 8 -1.96 33.48 13.45
CA LEU A 8 -2.99 32.65 14.11
C LEU A 8 -2.86 31.15 13.85
N ALA A 9 -1.69 30.69 13.38
CA ALA A 9 -1.41 29.27 13.12
C ALA A 9 -0.43 28.66 14.15
N ARG A 10 -0.42 29.15 15.39
CA ARG A 10 0.60 28.81 16.40
C ARG A 10 0.27 27.60 17.28
N ARG A 11 -0.74 26.81 16.91
CA ARG A 11 -1.14 25.58 17.64
C ARG A 11 -0.80 24.28 16.90
N HIS A 12 -0.59 24.35 15.59
CA HIS A 12 -0.23 23.17 14.77
C HIS A 12 1.27 23.07 14.49
N THR A 13 2.05 24.13 14.70
CA THR A 13 3.49 24.13 14.48
C THR A 13 4.29 23.40 15.55
N MET A 14 3.75 23.22 16.77
CA MET A 14 4.46 22.48 17.82
C MET A 14 4.18 20.97 17.86
N VAL A 15 3.07 20.49 17.29
CA VAL A 15 2.85 19.03 17.17
C VAL A 15 3.64 18.46 15.98
N LEU A 16 3.85 19.25 14.92
CA LEU A 16 4.57 18.82 13.72
C LEU A 16 6.09 18.65 13.94
N VAL A 17 6.68 19.37 14.90
CA VAL A 17 8.14 19.28 15.19
C VAL A 17 8.47 18.13 16.15
N SER A 18 7.51 17.66 16.97
CA SER A 18 7.74 16.54 17.89
C SER A 18 7.59 15.17 17.21
N VAL A 19 6.71 15.04 16.19
CA VAL A 19 6.56 13.80 15.41
C VAL A 19 7.69 13.63 14.38
N LEU A 20 8.25 14.72 13.87
CA LEU A 20 9.38 14.67 12.92
C LEU A 20 10.72 14.27 13.58
N SER A 21 10.83 14.34 14.91
CA SER A 21 12.07 13.96 15.64
C SER A 21 12.09 12.49 16.08
N LEU A 22 10.95 11.78 16.05
CA LEU A 22 10.89 10.33 16.30
C LEU A 22 10.92 9.49 15.00
N MET A 23 10.96 10.15 13.83
CA MET A 23 10.97 9.52 12.50
C MET A 23 12.34 9.64 11.81
N VAL A 24 13.44 9.61 12.59
CA VAL A 24 14.82 9.64 12.05
C VAL A 24 15.67 8.43 12.50
N LEU A 25 15.15 7.52 13.34
CA LEU A 25 15.94 6.37 13.83
C LEU A 25 15.59 4.99 13.26
N VAL A 26 14.68 4.87 12.27
CA VAL A 26 14.34 3.56 11.68
C VAL A 26 14.52 3.49 10.15
N GLY A 27 14.71 4.62 9.45
CA GLY A 27 14.88 4.65 7.99
C GLY A 27 16.33 4.55 7.48
N GLY A 28 17.33 4.49 8.36
CA GLY A 28 18.75 4.62 8.00
C GLY A 28 19.55 3.32 7.84
N VAL A 29 18.98 2.16 8.17
CA VAL A 29 19.73 0.88 8.19
C VAL A 29 19.48 0.02 6.95
N PHE A 30 18.44 0.30 6.17
CA PHE A 30 18.01 -0.61 5.10
C PHE A 30 18.50 -0.23 3.68
N TRP A 31 19.22 0.88 3.51
CA TRP A 31 19.63 1.33 2.15
C TRP A 31 21.07 1.86 2.06
N TYR A 32 21.96 1.38 2.92
CA TYR A 32 23.40 1.66 2.81
C TYR A 32 24.24 0.42 3.12
N ASN A 33 24.15 -0.61 2.27
CA ASN A 33 25.27 -1.54 2.11
C ASN A 33 25.31 -2.16 0.71
N HIS A 34 25.23 -1.30 -0.31
CA HIS A 34 25.66 -1.68 -1.65
C HIS A 34 26.78 -0.74 -2.08
N ALA A 35 27.97 -1.32 -2.25
CA ALA A 35 29.16 -0.76 -2.87
C ALA A 35 29.98 0.28 -2.07
N THR A 36 30.94 -0.22 -1.29
CA THR A 36 32.33 0.22 -1.48
C THR A 36 33.25 -0.98 -1.58
N THR A 37 33.63 -1.25 -2.82
CA THR A 37 34.79 -2.04 -3.21
C THR A 37 36.04 -1.39 -2.65
N GLU A 38 36.73 -2.04 -1.72
CA GLU A 38 38.13 -1.73 -1.44
C GLU A 38 38.96 -3.01 -1.50
N ALA A 39 39.89 -3.01 -2.44
CA ALA A 39 40.86 -4.06 -2.67
C ALA A 39 41.86 -4.10 -1.51
N SER A 40 42.09 -5.29 -0.97
CA SER A 40 43.38 -5.62 -0.35
C SER A 40 43.84 -6.96 -0.93
N VAL A 41 44.86 -6.88 -1.77
CA VAL A 41 45.64 -8.02 -2.22
C VAL A 41 46.56 -8.39 -1.05
N VAL A 42 46.47 -9.62 -0.56
CA VAL A 42 47.59 -10.51 -0.22
C VAL A 42 47.07 -11.82 0.38
N ASP A 43 47.67 -12.90 -0.12
CA ASP A 43 47.75 -14.27 0.37
C ASP A 43 46.68 -15.29 -0.06
N ALA A 44 47.18 -16.31 -0.77
CA ALA A 44 46.45 -17.45 -1.25
C ALA A 44 46.25 -18.47 -0.11
N GLY A 45 45.01 -18.66 0.32
CA GLY A 45 44.66 -19.73 1.25
C GLY A 45 43.15 -19.80 1.50
N THR A 46 42.45 -20.69 0.77
CA THR A 46 41.08 -21.18 1.05
C THR A 46 39.97 -20.12 1.17
N ALA A 47 39.23 -19.94 0.07
CA ALA A 47 37.95 -19.23 0.06
C ALA A 47 36.88 -19.98 0.89
N PRO A 48 36.14 -19.32 1.81
CA PRO A 48 35.01 -19.95 2.45
C PRO A 48 33.79 -19.87 1.51
N ALA A 49 33.44 -21.01 0.90
CA ALA A 49 32.21 -21.18 0.10
C ALA A 49 30.91 -21.21 0.95
N GLY A 50 30.88 -20.54 2.11
CA GLY A 50 29.86 -20.75 3.16
C GLY A 50 28.90 -19.59 3.45
N ALA A 51 29.02 -18.43 2.79
CA ALA A 51 28.20 -17.26 3.11
C ALA A 51 26.79 -17.28 2.47
N SER A 52 26.61 -17.98 1.34
CA SER A 52 25.33 -18.00 0.61
C SER A 52 24.28 -18.90 1.27
N THR A 53 24.67 -19.84 2.13
CA THR A 53 23.75 -20.79 2.78
C THR A 53 23.04 -20.20 4.00
N ALA A 54 23.71 -19.35 4.78
CA ALA A 54 23.11 -18.72 5.96
C ALA A 54 22.02 -17.71 5.61
N SER A 55 22.25 -16.86 4.60
CA SER A 55 21.24 -15.89 4.15
C SER A 55 20.02 -16.56 3.51
N GLY A 56 20.20 -17.74 2.90
CA GLY A 56 19.11 -18.53 2.35
C GLY A 56 18.25 -19.22 3.42
N SER A 57 18.85 -19.71 4.50
CA SER A 57 18.09 -20.33 5.60
C SER A 57 17.24 -19.32 6.37
N ASP A 58 17.75 -18.09 6.55
CA ASP A 58 17.00 -17.02 7.22
C ASP A 58 15.83 -16.54 6.36
N ALA A 59 16.05 -16.35 5.05
CA ALA A 59 14.99 -16.02 4.10
C ALA A 59 13.90 -17.12 4.04
N GLN A 60 14.31 -18.39 4.05
CA GLN A 60 13.40 -19.54 4.08
C GLN A 60 12.62 -19.66 5.40
N SER A 61 13.20 -19.19 6.51
CA SER A 61 12.51 -19.12 7.80
C SER A 61 11.48 -17.98 7.80
N GLY A 62 11.84 -16.82 7.24
CA GLY A 62 10.95 -15.68 7.07
C GLY A 62 9.77 -15.96 6.14
N SER A 63 10.01 -16.61 4.99
CA SER A 63 8.96 -16.98 4.04
C SER A 63 7.95 -17.95 4.66
N GLN A 64 8.39 -18.91 5.47
CA GLN A 64 7.49 -19.82 6.19
C GLN A 64 6.57 -19.11 7.18
N ILE A 65 7.09 -18.11 7.91
CA ILE A 65 6.28 -17.28 8.82
C ILE A 65 5.23 -16.50 8.03
N LEU A 66 5.63 -15.84 6.94
CA LEU A 66 4.72 -15.08 6.08
C LEU A 66 3.66 -15.97 5.43
N LEU A 67 4.01 -17.18 4.98
CA LEU A 67 3.04 -18.16 4.51
C LEU A 67 2.03 -18.52 5.61
N GLY A 68 2.47 -18.61 6.87
CA GLY A 68 1.60 -18.81 8.04
C GLY A 68 0.58 -17.70 8.17
N LEU A 69 1.06 -16.46 8.26
CA LEU A 69 0.23 -15.26 8.35
C LEU A 69 -0.75 -15.12 7.19
N ALA A 70 -0.33 -15.46 5.97
CA ALA A 70 -1.17 -15.43 4.79
C ALA A 70 -2.34 -16.43 4.88
N ARG A 71 -2.07 -17.66 5.36
CA ARG A 71 -3.10 -18.69 5.57
C ARG A 71 -4.09 -18.27 6.65
N ASP A 72 -3.60 -17.69 7.75
CA ASP A 72 -4.44 -17.17 8.82
C ASP A 72 -5.33 -16.02 8.30
N ALA A 73 -4.76 -15.10 7.51
CA ALA A 73 -5.53 -14.03 6.88
C ALA A 73 -6.61 -14.56 5.92
N ILE A 74 -6.32 -15.59 5.11
CA ILE A 74 -7.35 -16.25 4.28
C ILE A 74 -8.46 -16.85 5.15
N HIS A 75 -8.10 -17.54 6.23
CA HIS A 75 -9.05 -18.16 7.13
C HIS A 75 -9.97 -17.12 7.79
N ASP A 76 -9.41 -15.96 8.13
CA ASP A 76 -10.14 -14.81 8.68
C ASP A 76 -10.97 -14.04 7.61
N GLY A 77 -10.89 -14.44 6.34
CA GLY A 77 -11.56 -13.74 5.23
C GLY A 77 -10.91 -12.42 4.84
N ARG A 78 -9.68 -12.16 5.28
CA ARG A 78 -8.89 -10.95 5.00
C ARG A 78 -8.05 -11.15 3.74
N LEU A 79 -8.69 -11.15 2.57
CA LEU A 79 -7.99 -11.41 1.30
C LEU A 79 -7.16 -10.20 0.88
N VAL A 80 -7.81 -9.06 0.70
CA VAL A 80 -7.18 -7.82 0.18
C VAL A 80 -7.29 -6.65 1.16
N ALA A 81 -8.17 -6.78 2.16
CA ALA A 81 -8.36 -5.81 3.22
C ALA A 81 -8.33 -6.49 4.60
N PRO A 82 -8.01 -5.73 5.68
CA PRO A 82 -7.50 -4.36 5.66
C PRO A 82 -6.03 -4.29 5.21
N ALA A 83 -5.57 -3.10 4.82
CA ALA A 83 -4.15 -2.88 4.50
C ALA A 83 -3.23 -3.20 5.70
N GLY A 84 -2.05 -3.74 5.41
CA GLY A 84 -1.06 -4.15 6.41
C GLY A 84 -1.37 -5.50 7.08
N SER A 85 -2.52 -6.11 6.82
CA SER A 85 -2.93 -7.34 7.48
C SER A 85 -3.91 -8.17 6.64
N ASN A 86 -3.51 -8.44 5.40
CA ASN A 86 -4.27 -9.26 4.46
C ASN A 86 -3.38 -10.31 3.77
N ALA A 87 -4.02 -11.34 3.21
CA ALA A 87 -3.35 -12.48 2.62
C ALA A 87 -2.46 -12.10 1.42
N TYR A 88 -2.95 -11.20 0.55
CA TYR A 88 -2.22 -10.80 -0.65
C TYR A 88 -0.89 -10.12 -0.32
N GLU A 89 -0.87 -9.20 0.65
CA GLU A 89 0.36 -8.54 1.09
C GLU A 89 1.38 -9.54 1.66
N PHE A 90 0.92 -10.52 2.44
CA PHE A 90 1.82 -11.55 2.97
C PHE A 90 2.38 -12.45 1.88
N TYR A 91 1.56 -12.90 0.93
CA TYR A 91 2.04 -13.72 -0.20
C TYR A 91 2.98 -12.94 -1.14
N LEU A 92 2.69 -11.67 -1.42
CA LEU A 92 3.59 -10.82 -2.21
C LEU A 92 4.92 -10.61 -1.49
N SER A 93 4.91 -10.50 -0.15
CA SER A 93 6.13 -10.46 0.66
C SER A 93 6.91 -11.76 0.57
N VAL A 94 6.24 -12.92 0.53
CA VAL A 94 6.89 -14.22 0.25
C VAL A 94 7.56 -14.20 -1.11
N LEU A 95 6.89 -13.69 -2.15
CA LEU A 95 7.45 -13.63 -3.51
C LEU A 95 8.63 -12.66 -3.64
N GLN A 96 8.71 -11.63 -2.79
CA GLN A 96 9.89 -10.76 -2.72
C GLN A 96 11.12 -11.49 -2.16
N LEU A 97 10.91 -12.39 -1.18
CA LEU A 97 12.00 -13.21 -0.61
C LEU A 97 12.35 -14.42 -1.49
N GLU A 98 11.32 -15.07 -2.04
CA GLU A 98 11.41 -16.28 -2.84
C GLU A 98 10.55 -16.15 -4.10
N PRO A 99 11.07 -15.54 -5.18
CA PRO A 99 10.30 -15.27 -6.41
C PRO A 99 9.70 -16.51 -7.07
N GLN A 100 10.27 -17.69 -6.81
CA GLN A 100 9.83 -18.98 -7.37
C GLN A 100 8.99 -19.81 -6.39
N ASN A 101 8.55 -19.24 -5.26
CA ASN A 101 7.74 -19.95 -4.28
C ASN A 101 6.37 -20.31 -4.89
N ARG A 102 6.22 -21.58 -5.28
CA ARG A 102 5.02 -22.07 -5.96
C ARG A 102 3.78 -21.95 -5.08
N THR A 103 3.91 -22.18 -3.77
CA THR A 103 2.78 -22.09 -2.84
C THR A 103 2.18 -20.68 -2.82
N ALA A 104 3.01 -19.64 -2.77
CA ALA A 104 2.52 -18.26 -2.82
C ALA A 104 1.91 -17.91 -4.19
N GLN A 105 2.55 -18.29 -5.30
CA GLN A 105 2.03 -18.03 -6.65
C GLN A 105 0.69 -18.74 -6.91
N GLU A 106 0.56 -19.98 -6.46
CA GLU A 106 -0.66 -20.78 -6.59
C GLU A 106 -1.78 -20.19 -5.74
N ALA A 107 -1.50 -19.85 -4.47
CA ALA A 107 -2.47 -19.23 -3.59
C ALA A 107 -3.01 -17.92 -4.16
N LEU A 108 -2.13 -17.01 -4.61
CA LEU A 108 -2.52 -15.73 -5.21
C LEU A 108 -3.38 -15.91 -6.47
N ARG A 109 -3.09 -16.93 -7.29
CA ARG A 109 -3.87 -17.25 -8.49
C ARG A 109 -5.22 -17.84 -8.15
N GLU A 110 -5.27 -18.77 -7.21
CA GLU A 110 -6.49 -19.46 -6.78
C GLU A 110 -7.46 -18.50 -6.07
N SER A 111 -6.96 -17.58 -5.24
CA SER A 111 -7.79 -16.61 -4.52
C SER A 111 -8.23 -15.43 -5.39
N PHE A 112 -7.66 -15.24 -6.58
CA PHE A 112 -7.88 -14.07 -7.43
C PHE A 112 -9.35 -13.77 -7.74
N PRO A 113 -10.20 -14.76 -8.11
CA PRO A 113 -11.61 -14.52 -8.36
C PRO A 113 -12.34 -13.97 -7.13
N ARG A 114 -12.10 -14.57 -5.95
CA ARG A 114 -12.72 -14.13 -4.69
C ARG A 114 -12.24 -12.76 -4.25
N ALA A 115 -10.96 -12.47 -4.41
CA ALA A 115 -10.40 -11.15 -4.13
C ALA A 115 -11.00 -10.08 -5.05
N SER A 116 -11.18 -10.40 -6.34
CA SER A 116 -11.83 -9.49 -7.30
C SER A 116 -13.29 -9.18 -6.93
N GLU A 117 -14.04 -10.17 -6.43
CA GLU A 117 -15.40 -9.99 -5.92
C GLU A 117 -15.44 -9.13 -4.63
N GLU A 118 -14.42 -9.24 -3.78
CA GLU A 118 -14.28 -8.40 -2.58
C GLU A 118 -14.09 -6.95 -2.94
N ILE A 119 -13.17 -6.66 -3.87
CA ILE A 119 -12.97 -5.32 -4.42
C ILE A 119 -14.25 -4.78 -5.03
N GLU A 120 -14.97 -5.61 -5.76
CA GLU A 120 -16.23 -5.20 -6.34
C GLU A 120 -17.24 -4.78 -5.26
N ARG A 121 -17.29 -5.51 -4.14
CA ARG A 121 -18.11 -5.15 -2.97
C ARG A 121 -17.64 -3.84 -2.35
N THR A 122 -16.34 -3.62 -2.18
CA THR A 122 -15.76 -2.36 -1.68
C THR A 122 -16.17 -1.17 -2.55
N ILE A 123 -16.14 -1.32 -3.89
CA ILE A 123 -16.64 -0.30 -4.83
C ILE A 123 -18.14 -0.06 -4.62
N ASN A 124 -18.94 -1.12 -4.49
CA ASN A 124 -20.39 -1.02 -4.30
C ASN A 124 -20.77 -0.38 -2.95
N GLN A 125 -19.90 -0.49 -1.94
CA GLN A 125 -20.05 0.15 -0.64
C GLN A 125 -19.65 1.63 -0.64
N ASN A 126 -19.19 2.16 -1.80
CA ASN A 126 -18.70 3.53 -1.97
C ASN A 126 -17.40 3.82 -1.19
N ASP A 127 -16.67 2.78 -0.77
CA ASP A 127 -15.33 2.89 -0.17
C ASP A 127 -14.27 2.99 -1.28
N LEU A 128 -14.38 4.06 -2.08
CA LEU A 128 -13.65 4.20 -3.35
C LEU A 128 -12.13 4.35 -3.18
N ASP A 129 -11.67 4.80 -2.02
CA ASP A 129 -10.23 4.89 -1.73
C ASP A 129 -9.63 3.54 -1.34
N GLU A 130 -10.37 2.72 -0.58
CA GLU A 130 -9.93 1.38 -0.23
C GLU A 130 -9.95 0.48 -1.47
N ALA A 131 -11.04 0.51 -2.25
CA ALA A 131 -11.14 -0.20 -3.52
C ALA A 131 -9.98 0.14 -4.46
N ARG A 132 -9.53 1.40 -4.48
CA ARG A 132 -8.37 1.79 -5.29
C ARG A 132 -7.11 1.07 -4.83
N ARG A 133 -6.86 1.03 -3.52
CA ARG A 133 -5.68 0.35 -2.96
C ARG A 133 -5.72 -1.15 -3.21
N GLU A 134 -6.87 -1.79 -3.01
CA GLU A 134 -7.04 -3.23 -3.26
C GLU A 134 -6.81 -3.60 -4.74
N ILE A 135 -7.29 -2.78 -5.68
CA ILE A 135 -7.01 -2.96 -7.12
C ILE A 135 -5.51 -2.85 -7.39
N ASP A 136 -4.85 -1.84 -6.79
CA ASP A 136 -3.41 -1.63 -6.98
C ASP A 136 -2.60 -2.79 -6.38
N LEU A 137 -3.05 -3.36 -5.25
CA LEU A 137 -2.47 -4.55 -4.63
C LEU A 137 -2.56 -5.78 -5.54
N LEU A 138 -3.72 -6.06 -6.15
CA LEU A 138 -3.85 -7.19 -7.09
C LEU A 138 -3.04 -6.99 -8.37
N ARG A 139 -2.83 -5.74 -8.79
CA ARG A 139 -2.03 -5.41 -9.97
C ARG A 139 -0.54 -5.73 -9.80
N GLU A 140 -0.05 -5.76 -8.56
CA GLU A 140 1.33 -6.19 -8.26
C GLU A 140 1.55 -7.66 -8.64
N PHE A 141 0.51 -8.50 -8.53
CA PHE A 141 0.59 -9.90 -8.92
C PHE A 141 0.36 -10.11 -10.43
N ASP A 142 -0.71 -9.52 -10.98
CA ASP A 142 -1.07 -9.66 -12.40
C ASP A 142 -1.50 -8.31 -12.98
N SER A 143 -0.54 -7.58 -13.55
CA SER A 143 -0.79 -6.23 -14.06
C SER A 143 -1.65 -6.20 -15.32
N ASN A 144 -1.70 -7.30 -16.07
CA ASN A 144 -2.34 -7.40 -17.39
C ASN A 144 -3.71 -8.09 -17.32
N ASN A 145 -4.26 -8.24 -16.11
CA ASN A 145 -5.54 -8.90 -15.90
C ASN A 145 -6.74 -8.06 -16.38
N PHE A 146 -7.58 -8.62 -17.25
CA PHE A 146 -8.78 -7.95 -17.76
C PHE A 146 -9.78 -7.59 -16.65
N THR A 147 -9.92 -8.44 -15.62
CA THR A 147 -10.84 -8.17 -14.49
C THR A 147 -10.43 -6.91 -13.73
N LEU A 148 -9.13 -6.68 -13.54
CA LEU A 148 -8.64 -5.45 -12.89
C LEU A 148 -8.86 -4.21 -13.75
N ALA A 149 -8.79 -4.35 -15.09
CA ALA A 149 -9.15 -3.25 -15.99
C ALA A 149 -10.65 -2.90 -15.87
N LEU A 150 -11.52 -3.91 -15.78
CA LEU A 150 -12.96 -3.71 -15.59
C LEU A 150 -13.27 -3.05 -14.24
N LEU A 151 -12.66 -3.54 -13.15
CA LEU A 151 -12.81 -2.95 -11.81
C LEU A 151 -12.29 -1.51 -11.76
N GLY A 152 -11.17 -1.22 -12.43
CA GLY A 152 -10.66 0.15 -12.56
C GLY A 152 -11.63 1.08 -13.30
N GLY A 153 -12.29 0.59 -14.34
CA GLY A 153 -13.36 1.32 -15.03
C GLY A 153 -14.56 1.59 -14.14
N LYS A 154 -15.03 0.57 -13.40
CA LYS A 154 -16.14 0.69 -12.44
C LYS A 154 -15.85 1.71 -11.35
N LEU A 155 -14.65 1.64 -10.75
CA LEU A 155 -14.18 2.60 -9.74
C LEU A 155 -14.15 4.03 -10.28
N SER A 156 -13.65 4.21 -11.51
CA SER A 156 -13.57 5.54 -12.16
C SER A 156 -14.97 6.12 -12.39
N ALA A 157 -15.92 5.29 -12.84
CA ALA A 157 -17.31 5.69 -12.99
C ALA A 157 -17.95 6.08 -11.64
N ALA A 158 -17.73 5.29 -10.59
CA ALA A 158 -18.23 5.58 -9.25
C ALA A 158 -17.69 6.92 -8.70
N ARG A 159 -16.37 7.17 -8.82
CA ARG A 159 -15.75 8.44 -8.40
C ARG A 159 -16.34 9.65 -9.12
N ASN A 160 -16.55 9.56 -10.43
CA ASN A 160 -17.14 10.65 -11.20
C ASN A 160 -18.57 10.99 -10.75
N ILE A 161 -19.33 9.99 -10.28
CA ILE A 161 -20.69 10.21 -9.75
C ILE A 161 -20.61 10.94 -8.41
N GLU A 162 -19.73 10.51 -7.50
CA GLU A 162 -19.52 11.17 -6.20
C GLU A 162 -19.07 12.61 -6.35
N THR A 163 -18.08 12.88 -7.23
CA THR A 163 -17.64 14.26 -7.50
C THR A 163 -18.80 15.14 -7.95
N LYS A 164 -19.62 14.67 -8.91
CA LYS A 164 -20.79 15.41 -9.39
C LYS A 164 -21.83 15.64 -8.30
N ARG A 165 -22.00 14.71 -7.38
CA ARG A 165 -22.92 14.88 -6.23
C ARG A 165 -22.43 15.99 -5.30
N HIS A 166 -21.14 16.01 -4.98
CA HIS A 166 -20.55 17.06 -4.15
C HIS A 166 -20.63 18.44 -4.82
N GLU A 167 -20.39 18.52 -6.12
CA GLU A 167 -20.55 19.76 -6.89
C GLU A 167 -21.99 20.28 -6.84
N ALA A 168 -22.98 19.42 -7.14
CA ALA A 168 -24.39 19.80 -7.11
C ALA A 168 -24.85 20.21 -5.70
N GLU A 169 -24.36 19.57 -4.64
CA GLU A 169 -24.66 19.95 -3.26
C GLU A 169 -24.09 21.34 -2.93
N ALA A 170 -22.86 21.62 -3.34
CA ALA A 170 -22.23 22.93 -3.13
C ALA A 170 -23.00 24.06 -3.84
N GLU A 171 -23.48 23.82 -5.05
CA GLU A 171 -24.32 24.78 -5.79
C GLU A 171 -25.66 25.03 -5.09
N ARG A 172 -26.30 23.97 -4.58
CA ARG A 172 -27.57 24.09 -3.83
C ARG A 172 -27.41 24.91 -2.55
N ILE A 173 -26.32 24.72 -1.82
CA ILE A 173 -26.02 25.50 -0.62
C ILE A 173 -25.80 26.99 -0.99
N GLN A 174 -25.09 27.27 -2.09
CA GLN A 174 -24.88 28.63 -2.58
C GLN A 174 -26.20 29.32 -2.95
N GLN A 175 -27.08 28.65 -3.69
CA GLN A 175 -28.39 29.20 -4.07
C GLN A 175 -29.29 29.46 -2.85
N THR A 176 -29.24 28.59 -1.85
CA THR A 176 -30.03 28.77 -0.62
C THR A 176 -29.55 30.01 0.17
N ASN A 177 -28.23 30.22 0.25
CA ASN A 177 -27.67 31.37 0.96
C ASN A 177 -27.90 32.71 0.22
N THR A 178 -27.84 32.73 -1.11
CA THR A 178 -28.12 33.96 -1.89
C THR A 178 -29.61 34.33 -1.89
N GLY A 179 -30.51 33.34 -1.86
CA GLY A 179 -31.94 33.59 -1.72
C GLY A 179 -32.34 34.17 -0.36
N HIS A 180 -31.65 33.76 0.73
CA HIS A 180 -31.93 34.26 2.08
C HIS A 180 -31.44 35.70 2.30
N SER A 181 -30.35 36.12 1.64
CA SER A 181 -29.82 37.49 1.77
C SER A 181 -30.56 38.54 0.93
N ALA A 182 -31.27 38.15 -0.13
CA ALA A 182 -32.02 39.08 -0.99
C ALA A 182 -33.44 39.40 -0.46
N GLY A 183 -33.92 38.67 0.55
CA GLY A 183 -35.25 38.85 1.15
C GLY A 183 -35.27 39.64 2.46
N MET A 184 -34.12 40.12 2.95
CA MET A 184 -33.96 41.01 4.11
C MET A 184 -33.56 42.40 3.65
#